data_AF-A0A359DFD4-F1
#
_entry.id   AF-A0A359DFD4-F1
#
_cell.length_a   1.000
_cell.length_b   1.000
_cell.length_c   1.000
_cell.angle_alpha   90.00
_cell.angle_beta   90.00
_cell.angle_gamma   90.00
#
_symmetry.space_group_name_H-M   'P 1'
#
loop_
_entity.id
_entity.type
_entity.pdbx_description
1 polymer ?
#
loop_
_entity_poly.entity_id
_entity_poly.type
_entity_poly.pdbx_seq_one_letter_code
_entity_poly.pdbx_strand_id
1 'polypeptide(L)'
;SAEDYDYYLYQKKKKGSFGSKSFRRDEVTQVSHIGSEVSAGGDVTLLSGSDQLYQAAKLESGGDLTLASGGAITFDGVKDLKQESHEKSKSSFTWQSAKGKGTTDETLRQSQLIAQGDIVIKAVEGLNIDVKHIDQKTVSQSIDAMVKADPNLVWLNEMEQRGDVDWRRVKE
;
A
#
# COMPACT_ATOMS: atom_id res chain seq x y z
N SER A 1 -6.33 -2.25 11.24
CA SER A 1 -5.02 -2.48 10.60
C SER A 1 -3.96 -2.62 11.68
N ALA A 2 -2.90 -3.36 11.39
CA ALA A 2 -1.63 -3.23 12.09
C ALA A 2 -0.66 -2.46 11.18
N GLU A 3 0.18 -1.62 11.76
CA GLU A 3 1.11 -0.76 11.03
C GLU A 3 2.47 -0.85 11.71
N ASP A 4 3.52 -0.92 10.90
CA ASP A 4 4.90 -0.80 11.34
C ASP A 4 5.41 0.62 11.07
N TYR A 5 6.16 1.18 12.02
CA TYR A 5 6.66 2.55 11.97
C TYR A 5 8.16 2.56 12.21
N ASP A 6 8.91 2.90 11.16
CA ASP A 6 10.36 3.02 11.19
C ASP A 6 10.77 4.48 11.10
N TYR A 7 11.66 4.89 12.01
CA TYR A 7 12.22 6.24 12.04
C TYR A 7 13.75 6.23 12.16
N TYR A 8 14.40 6.92 11.24
CA TYR A 8 15.86 7.12 11.26
C TYR A 8 16.20 8.60 11.16
N LEU A 9 17.00 9.09 12.12
CA LEU A 9 17.51 10.45 12.14
C LEU A 9 19.02 10.47 12.31
N TYR A 10 19.71 11.03 11.32
CA TYR A 10 21.12 11.36 11.42
C TYR A 10 21.29 12.87 11.47
N GLN A 11 21.90 13.37 12.55
CA GLN A 11 22.21 14.79 12.70
C GLN A 11 23.69 14.99 13.03
N LYS A 12 24.34 15.91 12.30
CA LYS A 12 25.72 16.31 12.56
C LYS A 12 25.86 17.82 12.56
N LYS A 13 26.33 18.33 13.69
CA LYS A 13 26.71 19.73 13.89
C LYS A 13 28.22 19.78 14.11
N LYS A 14 28.91 20.67 13.39
CA LYS A 14 30.35 20.91 13.57
C LYS A 14 30.63 22.40 13.69
N LYS A 15 31.47 22.77 14.65
CA LYS A 15 32.07 24.10 14.77
C LYS A 15 33.57 23.97 14.47
N GLY A 16 34.09 24.80 13.59
CA GLY A 16 35.52 24.87 13.25
C GLY A 16 36.14 26.20 13.67
N SER A 17 37.45 26.34 13.44
CA SER A 17 38.16 27.60 13.67
C SER A 17 37.55 28.75 12.86
N PHE A 18 37.75 29.99 13.34
CA PHE A 18 37.24 31.23 12.73
C PHE A 18 35.70 31.32 12.58
N GLY A 19 34.93 30.72 13.48
CA GLY A 19 33.46 30.87 13.52
C GLY A 19 32.69 30.05 12.49
N SER A 20 33.38 29.15 11.77
CA SER A 20 32.76 28.26 10.80
C SER A 20 31.81 27.25 11.47
N LYS A 21 30.60 27.12 10.94
CA LYS A 21 29.60 26.13 11.37
C LYS A 21 29.13 25.32 10.18
N SER A 22 28.94 24.02 10.37
CA SER A 22 28.21 23.18 9.42
C SER A 22 27.17 22.34 10.13
N PHE A 23 26.05 22.16 9.44
CA PHE A 23 24.92 21.36 9.86
C PHE A 23 24.56 20.39 8.74
N ARG A 24 24.26 19.16 9.13
CA ARG A 24 23.70 18.13 8.27
C ARG A 24 22.61 17.40 9.04
N ARG A 25 21.45 17.24 8.42
CA ARG A 25 20.34 16.42 8.90
C ARG A 25 19.90 15.52 7.76
N ASP A 26 19.86 14.22 8.01
CA ASP A 26 19.26 13.25 7.11
C ASP A 26 18.18 12.53 7.93
N GLU A 27 16.96 12.43 7.43
CA GLU A 27 15.81 11.89 8.15
C GLU A 27 14.97 11.02 7.22
N VAL A 28 14.61 9.84 7.70
CA VAL A 28 13.79 8.86 6.99
C VAL A 28 12.66 8.43 7.91
N THR A 29 11.43 8.50 7.41
CA THR A 29 10.24 7.97 8.06
C THR A 29 9.61 6.95 7.12
N GLN A 30 9.24 5.78 7.64
CA GLN A 30 8.58 4.74 6.86
C GLN A 30 7.40 4.17 7.67
N VAL A 31 6.26 4.03 7.00
CA VAL A 31 5.04 3.41 7.52
C VAL A 31 4.68 2.26 6.59
N SER A 32 4.49 1.07 7.14
CA SER A 32 4.15 -0.14 6.38
C SER A 32 2.94 -0.83 6.98
N HIS A 33 1.91 -1.10 6.18
CA HIS A 33 0.70 -1.76 6.64
C HIS A 33 0.87 -3.29 6.65
N ILE A 34 0.51 -3.89 7.78
CA ILE A 34 0.51 -5.34 7.99
C ILE A 34 -0.94 -5.82 7.87
N GLY A 35 -1.22 -6.56 6.79
CA GLY A 35 -2.49 -7.23 6.58
C GLY A 35 -2.59 -8.57 7.31
N SER A 36 -3.80 -9.10 7.39
CA SER A 36 -4.04 -10.44 7.94
C SER A 36 -3.76 -11.52 6.90
N GLU A 37 -3.20 -12.65 7.32
CA GLU A 37 -2.93 -13.79 6.45
C GLU A 37 -3.77 -15.01 6.87
N VAL A 38 -4.40 -15.65 5.89
CA VAL A 38 -5.10 -16.92 6.03
C VAL A 38 -4.54 -17.86 4.96
N SER A 39 -4.06 -19.03 5.37
CA SER A 39 -3.49 -20.02 4.45
C SER A 39 -3.91 -21.43 4.85
N ALA A 40 -4.37 -22.24 3.89
CA ALA A 40 -4.65 -23.65 4.08
C ALA A 40 -4.23 -24.48 2.86
N GLY A 41 -3.85 -25.74 3.10
CA GLY A 41 -3.45 -26.68 2.04
C GLY A 41 -4.62 -27.30 1.26
N GLY A 42 -5.86 -27.03 1.66
CA GLY A 42 -7.08 -27.40 0.94
C GLY A 42 -7.97 -26.18 0.81
N ASP A 43 -9.29 -26.37 0.71
CA ASP A 43 -10.23 -25.28 0.49
C ASP A 43 -10.28 -24.28 1.66
N VAL A 44 -10.43 -23.00 1.35
CA VAL A 44 -10.66 -21.92 2.30
C VAL A 44 -12.02 -21.31 2.04
N THR A 45 -12.86 -21.24 3.08
CA THR A 45 -14.15 -20.54 3.02
C THR A 45 -14.24 -19.51 4.16
N LEU A 46 -14.42 -18.24 3.79
CA LEU A 46 -14.69 -17.14 4.72
C LEU A 46 -16.16 -16.72 4.60
N LEU A 47 -16.96 -17.12 5.60
CA LEU A 47 -18.39 -16.86 5.65
C LEU A 47 -18.71 -15.79 6.71
N SER A 48 -19.49 -14.78 6.35
CA SER A 48 -20.05 -13.79 7.28
C SER A 48 -21.53 -13.58 7.01
N GLY A 49 -22.33 -13.41 8.06
CA GLY A 49 -23.74 -13.02 7.94
C GLY A 49 -23.94 -11.52 7.67
N SER A 50 -22.89 -10.74 7.81
CA SER A 50 -22.82 -9.29 7.58
C SER A 50 -21.60 -8.96 6.72
N ASP A 51 -21.22 -7.70 6.64
CA ASP A 51 -20.09 -7.23 5.83
C ASP A 51 -18.76 -7.94 6.11
N GLN A 52 -17.90 -7.98 5.07
CA GLN A 52 -16.50 -8.36 5.17
C GLN A 52 -15.61 -7.21 4.67
N LEU A 53 -14.50 -6.97 5.38
CA LEU A 53 -13.50 -5.96 5.04
C LEU A 53 -12.11 -6.61 4.98
N TYR A 54 -11.40 -6.39 3.87
CA TYR A 54 -10.04 -6.87 3.66
C TYR A 54 -9.12 -5.69 3.38
N GLN A 55 -8.06 -5.57 4.19
CA GLN A 55 -7.05 -4.51 4.10
C GLN A 55 -5.66 -5.14 3.99
N ALA A 56 -5.04 -5.03 2.80
CA ALA A 56 -3.79 -5.72 2.45
C ALA A 56 -3.73 -7.20 2.87
N ALA A 57 -4.87 -7.89 2.87
CA ALA A 57 -4.97 -9.26 3.36
C ALA A 57 -4.33 -10.24 2.37
N LYS A 58 -3.81 -11.35 2.87
CA LYS A 58 -3.29 -12.45 2.05
C LYS A 58 -4.09 -13.71 2.32
N LEU A 59 -4.85 -14.16 1.32
CA LEU A 59 -5.74 -15.31 1.41
C LEU A 59 -5.24 -16.39 0.45
N GLU A 60 -4.77 -17.50 0.99
CA GLU A 60 -4.19 -18.61 0.25
C GLU A 60 -4.96 -19.92 0.47
N SER A 61 -5.35 -20.56 -0.63
CA SER A 61 -6.00 -21.86 -0.64
C SER A 61 -5.24 -22.84 -1.53
N GLY A 62 -4.96 -24.04 -1.00
CA GLY A 62 -4.45 -25.16 -1.79
C GLY A 62 -5.53 -25.83 -2.65
N GLY A 63 -6.80 -25.46 -2.48
CA GLY A 63 -7.93 -25.83 -3.34
C GLY A 63 -8.71 -24.59 -3.73
N ASP A 64 -10.02 -24.57 -3.47
CA ASP A 64 -10.90 -23.45 -3.78
C ASP A 64 -10.83 -22.36 -2.70
N LEU A 65 -11.01 -21.09 -3.08
CA LEU A 65 -11.13 -19.96 -2.17
C LEU A 65 -12.52 -19.33 -2.31
N THR A 66 -13.36 -19.47 -1.29
CA THR A 66 -14.71 -18.88 -1.26
C THR A 66 -14.82 -17.78 -0.21
N LEU A 67 -15.22 -16.59 -0.65
CA LEU A 67 -15.60 -15.46 0.20
C LEU A 67 -17.10 -15.24 0.06
N ALA A 68 -17.85 -15.40 1.15
CA ALA A 68 -19.30 -15.30 1.14
C ALA A 68 -19.81 -14.40 2.28
N SER A 69 -20.46 -13.32 1.90
CA SER A 69 -21.00 -12.30 2.81
C SER A 69 -22.50 -12.15 2.61
N GLY A 70 -23.25 -12.18 3.70
CA GLY A 70 -24.66 -11.75 3.75
C GLY A 70 -24.83 -10.24 3.61
N GLY A 71 -23.75 -9.46 3.76
CA GLY A 71 -23.68 -8.03 3.50
C GLY A 71 -22.79 -7.73 2.29
N ALA A 72 -22.05 -6.62 2.36
CA ALA A 72 -21.07 -6.24 1.35
C ALA A 72 -19.73 -6.96 1.56
N ILE A 73 -18.89 -6.99 0.51
CA ILE A 73 -17.47 -7.33 0.62
C ILE A 73 -16.68 -6.13 0.13
N THR A 74 -15.75 -5.64 0.95
CA THR A 74 -14.91 -4.48 0.63
C THR A 74 -13.43 -4.85 0.67
N PHE A 75 -12.72 -4.60 -0.43
CA PHE A 75 -11.27 -4.70 -0.56
C PHE A 75 -10.65 -3.32 -0.54
N ASP A 76 -10.23 -2.90 0.63
CA ASP A 76 -9.77 -1.54 0.94
C ASP A 76 -8.25 -1.46 0.74
N GLY A 77 -7.83 -0.55 -0.14
CA GLY A 77 -6.44 -0.37 -0.50
C GLY A 77 -5.73 0.48 0.54
N VAL A 78 -4.67 -0.04 1.15
CA VAL A 78 -3.89 0.68 2.18
C VAL A 78 -2.59 1.21 1.59
N LYS A 79 -2.07 2.31 2.13
CA LYS A 79 -0.89 2.98 1.55
C LYS A 79 0.32 2.85 2.45
N ASP A 80 1.39 2.29 1.93
CA ASP A 80 2.69 2.41 2.58
C ASP A 80 3.29 3.78 2.25
N LEU A 81 3.94 4.40 3.24
CA LEU A 81 4.56 5.71 3.11
C LEU A 81 6.06 5.58 3.37
N LYS A 82 6.88 6.16 2.51
CA LYS A 82 8.30 6.38 2.77
C LYS A 82 8.66 7.82 2.47
N GLN A 83 9.17 8.52 3.47
CA GLN A 83 9.56 9.92 3.37
C GLN A 83 11.03 10.09 3.73
N GLU A 84 11.81 10.68 2.84
CA GLU A 84 13.24 10.96 3.03
C GLU A 84 13.49 12.47 2.95
N SER A 85 14.29 13.02 3.86
CA SER A 85 14.71 14.42 3.82
C SER A 85 16.19 14.58 4.16
N HIS A 86 16.83 15.50 3.43
CA HIS A 86 18.26 15.79 3.50
C HIS A 86 18.48 17.29 3.54
N GLU A 87 19.03 17.78 4.64
CA GLU A 87 19.34 19.19 4.87
C GLU A 87 20.83 19.36 5.14
N LYS A 88 21.45 20.33 4.47
CA LYS A 88 22.85 20.73 4.69
C LYS A 88 22.94 22.24 4.74
N SER A 89 23.61 22.78 5.75
CA SER A 89 23.94 24.21 5.80
C SER A 89 25.37 24.44 6.27
N LYS A 90 25.97 25.54 5.79
CA LYS A 90 27.31 26.01 6.15
C LYS A 90 27.26 27.52 6.36
N SER A 91 27.91 28.01 7.41
CA SER A 91 28.01 29.45 7.69
C SER A 91 29.41 29.83 8.19
N SER A 92 29.90 31.00 7.79
CA SER A 92 31.12 31.68 8.26
C SER A 92 30.83 33.19 8.43
N PHE A 93 31.81 33.97 8.90
CA PHE A 93 31.69 35.40 9.21
C PHE A 93 31.15 36.26 8.05
N THR A 94 31.30 35.80 6.80
CA THR A 94 30.88 36.52 5.58
C THR A 94 30.05 35.70 4.60
N TRP A 95 29.79 34.41 4.85
CA TRP A 95 29.11 33.52 3.89
C TRP A 95 28.14 32.56 4.58
N GLN A 96 26.91 32.48 4.07
CA GLN A 96 25.86 31.56 4.54
C GLN A 96 25.25 30.81 3.35
N SER A 97 25.07 29.50 3.45
CA SER A 97 24.43 28.67 2.42
C SER A 97 23.67 27.51 3.05
N ALA A 98 22.48 27.20 2.50
CA ALA A 98 21.64 26.08 2.89
C ALA A 98 21.13 25.35 1.64
N LYS A 99 21.00 24.03 1.72
CA LYS A 99 20.44 23.17 0.68
C LYS A 99 19.62 22.07 1.34
N GLY A 100 18.34 21.99 0.98
CA GLY A 100 17.42 20.92 1.35
C GLY A 100 16.97 20.13 0.11
N LYS A 101 16.74 18.83 0.26
CA LYS A 101 16.02 17.98 -0.68
C LYS A 101 15.20 16.96 0.11
N GLY A 102 14.03 16.58 -0.38
CA GLY A 102 13.28 15.46 0.16
C GLY A 102 12.52 14.73 -0.94
N THR A 103 12.14 13.50 -0.65
CA THR A 103 11.30 12.65 -1.50
C THR A 103 10.21 12.04 -0.63
N THR A 104 9.05 11.83 -1.22
CA THR A 104 7.93 11.11 -0.62
C THR A 104 7.49 10.08 -1.65
N ASP A 105 7.46 8.83 -1.22
CA ASP A 105 7.03 7.70 -2.02
C ASP A 105 5.85 7.05 -1.30
N GLU A 106 4.70 6.97 -1.98
CA GLU A 106 3.53 6.23 -1.52
C GLU A 106 3.39 4.96 -2.36
N THR A 107 2.95 3.86 -1.76
CA THR A 107 2.68 2.61 -2.48
C THR A 107 1.36 2.02 -2.01
N LEU A 108 0.39 1.91 -2.93
CA LEU A 108 -0.87 1.24 -2.65
C LEU A 108 -0.67 -0.27 -2.56
N ARG A 109 -1.07 -0.86 -1.44
CA ARG A 109 -1.20 -2.30 -1.22
C ARG A 109 -2.66 -2.72 -1.32
N GLN A 110 -2.89 -3.81 -2.05
CA GLN A 110 -4.19 -4.45 -2.17
C GLN A 110 -4.12 -5.87 -1.60
N SER A 111 -5.27 -6.45 -1.28
CA SER A 111 -5.39 -7.82 -0.82
C SER A 111 -5.10 -8.82 -1.93
N GLN A 112 -4.34 -9.85 -1.59
CA GLN A 112 -3.92 -10.95 -2.46
C GLN A 112 -4.83 -12.15 -2.22
N LEU A 113 -5.40 -12.69 -3.29
CA LEU A 113 -6.21 -13.90 -3.27
C LEU A 113 -5.53 -14.92 -4.19
N ILE A 114 -5.14 -16.05 -3.60
CA ILE A 114 -4.39 -17.11 -4.28
C ILE A 114 -5.13 -18.43 -4.01
N ALA A 115 -5.55 -19.10 -5.07
CA ALA A 115 -6.19 -20.40 -5.02
C ALA A 115 -5.59 -21.31 -6.10
N GLN A 116 -5.45 -22.61 -5.81
CA GLN A 116 -5.11 -23.58 -6.87
C GLN A 116 -6.34 -24.01 -7.67
N GLY A 117 -7.52 -23.93 -7.06
CA GLY A 117 -8.83 -24.09 -7.69
C GLY A 117 -9.48 -22.74 -7.98
N ASP A 118 -10.78 -22.65 -7.78
CA ASP A 118 -11.57 -21.46 -8.15
C ASP A 118 -11.58 -20.41 -7.04
N ILE A 119 -11.59 -19.13 -7.42
CA ILE A 119 -11.87 -18.00 -6.52
C ILE A 119 -13.34 -17.60 -6.69
N VAL A 120 -14.12 -17.74 -5.63
CA VAL A 120 -15.56 -17.43 -5.63
C VAL A 120 -15.84 -16.33 -4.62
N ILE A 121 -16.33 -15.17 -5.09
CA ILE A 121 -16.69 -14.03 -4.24
C ILE A 121 -18.18 -13.74 -4.36
N LYS A 122 -18.93 -13.96 -3.27
CA LYS A 122 -20.37 -13.73 -3.15
C LYS A 122 -20.62 -12.65 -2.11
N ALA A 123 -21.11 -11.50 -2.55
CA ALA A 123 -21.50 -10.39 -1.70
C ALA A 123 -22.94 -10.00 -2.00
N VAL A 124 -23.84 -10.17 -1.03
CA VAL A 124 -25.28 -9.92 -1.23
C VAL A 124 -25.57 -8.44 -1.41
N GLU A 125 -24.91 -7.57 -0.64
CA GLU A 125 -25.15 -6.12 -0.68
C GLU A 125 -24.16 -5.35 -1.56
N GLY A 126 -23.23 -6.05 -2.23
CA GLY A 126 -22.32 -5.46 -3.21
C GLY A 126 -20.84 -5.77 -2.96
N LEU A 127 -20.03 -5.62 -4.01
CA LEU A 127 -18.60 -5.85 -4.00
C LEU A 127 -17.87 -4.54 -4.30
N ASN A 128 -17.11 -4.03 -3.33
CA ASN A 128 -16.36 -2.78 -3.43
C ASN A 128 -14.86 -3.09 -3.51
N ILE A 129 -14.15 -2.56 -4.50
CA ILE A 129 -12.72 -2.79 -4.65
C ILE A 129 -11.99 -1.49 -4.93
N ASP A 130 -10.96 -1.23 -4.13
CA ASP A 130 -10.05 -0.11 -4.35
C ASP A 130 -9.02 -0.43 -5.42
N VAL A 131 -8.86 0.49 -6.36
CA VAL A 131 -7.80 0.45 -7.36
C VAL A 131 -6.96 1.72 -7.31
N LYS A 132 -5.68 1.55 -7.64
CA LYS A 132 -4.73 2.65 -7.75
C LYS A 132 -5.20 3.63 -8.82
N HIS A 133 -5.50 4.87 -8.41
CA HIS A 133 -5.79 5.92 -9.36
C HIS A 133 -4.49 6.53 -9.87
N ILE A 134 -4.24 6.36 -11.17
CA ILE A 134 -3.17 7.04 -11.88
C ILE A 134 -3.82 8.01 -12.85
N ASP A 135 -3.34 9.25 -12.89
CA ASP A 135 -3.86 10.28 -13.78
C ASP A 135 -4.03 9.74 -15.20
N GLN A 136 -5.23 9.98 -15.76
CA GLN A 136 -5.64 9.59 -17.12
C GLN A 136 -5.86 8.09 -17.39
N LYS A 137 -5.80 7.21 -16.38
CA LYS A 137 -6.04 5.77 -16.56
C LYS A 137 -7.48 5.31 -16.29
N THR A 138 -7.91 4.32 -17.06
CA THR A 138 -9.14 3.56 -16.78
C THR A 138 -8.93 2.56 -15.63
N VAL A 139 -10.02 1.95 -15.14
CA VAL A 139 -9.95 0.86 -14.16
C VAL A 139 -9.08 -0.28 -14.69
N SER A 140 -9.35 -0.77 -15.89
CA SER A 140 -8.55 -1.81 -16.56
C SER A 140 -7.05 -1.49 -16.60
N GLN A 141 -6.67 -0.29 -17.04
CA GLN A 141 -5.26 0.12 -17.07
C GLN A 141 -4.62 0.26 -15.68
N SER A 142 -5.44 0.50 -14.65
CA SER A 142 -5.00 0.55 -13.25
C SER A 142 -4.78 -0.86 -12.73
N ILE A 143 -5.70 -1.79 -13.02
CA ILE A 143 -5.57 -3.21 -12.71
C ILE A 143 -4.35 -3.80 -13.40
N ASP A 144 -4.14 -3.55 -14.70
CA ASP A 144 -2.95 -4.00 -15.44
C ASP A 144 -1.64 -3.56 -14.76
N ALA A 145 -1.60 -2.30 -14.29
CA ALA A 145 -0.44 -1.78 -13.60
C ALA A 145 -0.23 -2.44 -12.23
N MET A 146 -1.32 -2.71 -11.50
CA MET A 146 -1.29 -3.40 -10.22
C MET A 146 -0.84 -4.85 -10.39
N VAL A 147 -1.41 -5.61 -11.33
CA VAL A 147 -1.02 -7.00 -11.63
C VAL A 147 0.42 -7.10 -12.12
N LYS A 148 0.88 -6.12 -12.89
CA LYS A 148 2.30 -6.05 -13.30
C LYS A 148 3.24 -5.83 -12.11
N ALA A 149 2.83 -5.06 -11.12
CA ALA A 149 3.61 -4.82 -9.91
C ALA A 149 3.54 -6.02 -8.94
N ASP A 150 2.39 -6.68 -8.88
CA ASP A 150 2.11 -7.84 -8.02
C ASP A 150 1.22 -8.86 -8.75
N PRO A 151 1.80 -9.96 -9.27
CA PRO A 151 1.06 -11.00 -9.98
C PRO A 151 -0.05 -11.67 -9.16
N ASN A 152 0.01 -11.61 -7.82
CA ASN A 152 -1.03 -12.18 -6.95
C ASN A 152 -2.33 -11.36 -6.96
N LEU A 153 -2.36 -10.22 -7.67
CA LEU A 153 -3.55 -9.40 -7.86
C LEU A 153 -4.33 -9.77 -9.14
N VAL A 154 -3.96 -10.85 -9.84
CA VAL A 154 -4.59 -11.26 -11.11
C VAL A 154 -6.09 -11.50 -10.99
N TRP A 155 -6.59 -11.86 -9.81
CA TRP A 155 -8.03 -12.01 -9.51
C TRP A 155 -8.84 -10.75 -9.78
N LEU A 156 -8.21 -9.56 -9.77
CA LEU A 156 -8.87 -8.30 -10.11
C LEU A 156 -9.35 -8.27 -11.57
N ASN A 157 -8.66 -8.96 -12.48
CA ASN A 157 -9.09 -9.07 -13.89
C ASN A 157 -10.42 -9.84 -14.00
N GLU A 158 -10.59 -10.89 -13.22
CA GLU A 158 -11.83 -11.66 -13.17
C GLU A 158 -12.96 -10.81 -12.59
N MET A 159 -12.68 -10.02 -11.55
CA MET A 159 -13.66 -9.09 -10.99
C MET A 159 -14.05 -8.01 -11.99
N GLU A 160 -13.12 -7.49 -12.80
CA GLU A 160 -13.44 -6.52 -13.84
C GLU A 160 -14.44 -7.08 -14.86
N GLN A 161 -14.35 -8.37 -15.18
CA GLN A 161 -15.23 -9.02 -16.15
C GLN A 161 -16.66 -9.25 -15.63
N ARG A 162 -16.87 -9.31 -14.31
CA ARG A 162 -18.20 -9.57 -13.74
C ARG A 162 -19.18 -8.42 -13.91
N GLY A 163 -18.66 -7.18 -13.95
CA GLY A 163 -19.47 -5.97 -14.13
C GLY A 163 -20.35 -5.57 -12.93
N ASP A 164 -20.33 -6.31 -11.81
CA ASP A 164 -21.07 -6.03 -10.58
C ASP A 164 -20.21 -5.41 -9.46
N VAL A 165 -18.97 -5.04 -9.78
CA VAL A 165 -18.01 -4.45 -8.83
C VAL A 165 -18.09 -2.93 -8.85
N ASP A 166 -18.19 -2.33 -7.66
CA ASP A 166 -18.00 -0.90 -7.44
C ASP A 166 -16.50 -0.60 -7.29
N TRP A 167 -15.92 0.00 -8.33
CA TRP A 167 -14.51 0.34 -8.38
C TRP A 167 -14.25 1.72 -7.77
N ARG A 168 -13.57 1.73 -6.63
CA ARG A 168 -13.22 2.95 -5.89
C ARG A 168 -11.76 3.31 -6.18
N ARG A 169 -11.49 4.61 -6.32
CA ARG A 169 -10.18 5.12 -6.75
C ARG A 169 -9.41 5.70 -5.57
N VAL A 170 -8.20 5.18 -5.32
CA VAL A 170 -7.30 5.71 -4.29
C VAL A 170 -6.18 6.51 -4.96
N LYS A 171 -6.09 7.80 -4.66
CA LYS A 171 -5.02 8.69 -5.17
C LYS A 171 -3.73 8.46 -4.41
N GLU A 172 -2.58 8.49 -5.07
CA GLU A 172 -1.26 8.72 -4.44
C GLU A 172 -1.02 10.22 -4.21
#